data_AF-A0A2S9Y7X2-F1
#
_entry.id   AF-A0A2S9Y7X2-F1
#
_cell.length_a   1.000
_cell.length_b   1.000
_cell.length_c   1.000
_cell.angle_alpha   90.00
_cell.angle_beta   90.00
_cell.angle_gamma   90.00
#
_symmetry.space_group_name_H-M   'P 1'
#
loop_
_entity.id
_entity.type
_entity.pdbx_description
1 polymer ?
#
loop_
_entity_poly.entity_id
_entity_poly.type
_entity_poly.pdbx_seq_one_letter_code
_entity_poly.pdbx_strand_id
1 'polypeptide(L)'
;MARSRLVPAQTRRSLPRWRAFTLGLALSLPALGGCQKLDELSKAADPNAPIEVDMARLTTEFESRAGTAASAPAVEAAATACFETVSQDPQVGAAGDRIMSALAQSPKLASVGESIIGALGESKRLQQIVLDLMAQNPQMGAEAVGEAVGQRIEKVTSGPAFDQAFDKSFDKVLAAPSVVAALGRLQVAVANNPYLVGIVRDAVEKGEQQANWTARLTELNGGKRPSSSEATALLLEHWFTTARLERFYVDLFSLPATQDQVAIAVVKLLDSPAFIGHLVDALESVAREPEVQQQIIDTLNAMLLDDPSEADLTAVLDPLLTRPGFTDALAGLIDALVQDPALAPIGVAALEAIAKDESVGALVNDLLTDW
;
A
#
# COMPACT_ATOMS: atom_id res chain seq x y z
N MET A 1 7.92 32.54 -29.01
CA MET A 1 8.03 32.40 -27.54
C MET A 1 6.64 32.32 -26.95
N ALA A 2 6.04 31.12 -26.96
CA ALA A 2 4.71 30.87 -26.41
C ALA A 2 4.87 30.32 -24.99
N ARG A 3 4.30 31.04 -24.01
CA ARG A 3 4.23 30.61 -22.61
C ARG A 3 3.28 29.42 -22.51
N SER A 4 3.83 28.24 -22.31
CA SER A 4 3.07 27.06 -21.88
C SER A 4 2.45 27.36 -20.52
N ARG A 5 1.12 27.37 -20.45
CA ARG A 5 0.37 27.52 -19.21
C ARG A 5 0.32 26.15 -18.55
N LEU A 6 0.98 26.02 -17.41
CA LEU A 6 0.78 24.92 -16.47
C LEU A 6 -0.71 24.90 -16.08
N VAL A 7 -1.41 23.86 -16.50
CA VAL A 7 -2.76 23.56 -16.02
C VAL A 7 -2.62 23.02 -14.60
N PRO A 8 -3.29 23.59 -13.59
CA PRO A 8 -3.24 23.06 -12.24
C PRO A 8 -3.87 21.67 -12.22
N ALA A 9 -3.16 20.71 -11.63
CA ALA A 9 -3.62 19.36 -11.40
C ALA A 9 -4.99 19.40 -10.71
N GLN A 10 -6.03 18.98 -11.42
CA GLN A 10 -7.36 18.82 -10.84
C GLN A 10 -7.27 17.71 -9.78
N THR A 11 -7.77 18.06 -8.59
CA THR A 11 -7.99 17.19 -7.43
C THR A 11 -8.58 15.85 -7.85
N ARG A 12 -7.71 14.83 -7.90
CA ARG A 12 -8.06 13.42 -8.05
C ARG A 12 -8.85 13.01 -6.79
N ARG A 13 -10.10 12.57 -6.97
CA ARG A 13 -10.82 11.84 -5.92
C ARG A 13 -10.35 10.40 -5.98
N SER A 14 -9.40 10.02 -5.13
CA SER A 14 -9.04 8.62 -4.89
C SER A 14 -10.02 8.00 -3.89
N LEU A 15 -10.58 6.86 -4.28
CA LEU A 15 -11.23 5.87 -3.42
C LEU A 15 -10.16 4.83 -2.97
N PRO A 16 -10.50 3.83 -2.14
CA PRO A 16 -10.06 3.58 -0.76
C PRO A 16 -8.61 3.04 -0.59
N ARG A 17 -7.66 3.49 -1.41
CA ARG A 17 -6.37 2.83 -1.71
C ARG A 17 -5.35 2.69 -0.58
N TRP A 18 -5.45 3.46 0.50
CA TRP A 18 -4.35 3.57 1.48
C TRP A 18 -4.76 3.36 2.93
N ARG A 19 -6.03 3.04 3.14
CA ARG A 19 -6.59 2.69 4.45
C ARG A 19 -5.84 1.49 5.07
N ALA A 20 -5.34 0.56 4.27
CA ALA A 20 -4.76 -0.70 4.75
C ALA A 20 -3.41 -0.56 5.49
N PHE A 21 -2.50 0.30 5.04
CA PHE A 21 -1.20 0.49 5.70
C PHE A 21 -1.31 1.40 6.93
N THR A 22 -2.15 2.45 6.83
CA THR A 22 -2.42 3.39 7.92
C THR A 22 -3.23 2.72 9.06
N LEU A 23 -4.23 1.90 8.74
CA LEU A 23 -4.95 1.10 9.74
C LEU A 23 -4.07 0.00 10.37
N GLY A 24 -3.09 -0.56 9.66
CA GLY A 24 -2.20 -1.59 10.23
C GLY A 24 -1.35 -1.04 11.40
N LEU A 25 -0.80 0.16 11.26
CA LEU A 25 -0.11 0.85 12.37
C LEU A 25 -1.11 1.27 13.46
N ALA A 26 -2.31 1.71 13.07
CA ALA A 26 -3.39 2.13 13.96
C ALA A 26 -3.96 1.03 14.87
N LEU A 27 -4.16 -0.16 14.31
CA LEU A 27 -4.88 -1.27 14.93
C LEU A 27 -3.94 -2.20 15.73
N SER A 28 -2.70 -1.78 16.00
CA SER A 28 -1.81 -2.48 16.94
C SER A 28 -1.98 -2.01 18.39
N LEU A 29 -2.58 -0.84 18.59
CA LEU A 29 -3.02 -0.32 19.89
C LEU A 29 -4.10 -1.11 20.67
N PRO A 30 -4.99 -1.90 20.07
CA PRO A 30 -6.08 -2.59 20.77
C PRO A 30 -5.81 -4.06 21.14
N ALA A 31 -4.79 -4.71 20.55
CA ALA A 31 -4.41 -6.07 20.95
C ALA A 31 -3.79 -6.15 22.38
N LEU A 32 -3.83 -5.03 23.12
CA LEU A 32 -3.48 -4.88 24.54
C LEU A 32 -4.48 -5.56 25.50
N GLY A 33 -5.64 -6.01 25.00
CA GLY A 33 -6.68 -6.71 25.76
C GLY A 33 -6.38 -8.19 26.06
N GLY A 34 -5.18 -8.51 26.52
CA GLY A 34 -4.86 -9.82 27.10
C GLY A 34 -5.53 -9.98 28.46
N CYS A 35 -6.81 -10.34 28.47
CA CYS A 35 -7.57 -10.72 29.66
C CYS A 35 -6.90 -11.88 30.42
N GLN A 36 -6.10 -11.57 31.44
CA GLN A 36 -5.84 -12.51 32.55
C GLN A 36 -5.34 -11.79 33.80
N LYS A 37 -6.23 -10.99 34.41
CA LYS A 37 -6.40 -10.83 35.87
C LYS A 37 -7.27 -9.61 36.14
N LEU A 38 -8.46 -9.84 36.69
CA LEU A 38 -9.08 -9.02 37.74
C LEU A 38 -10.39 -9.70 38.14
N ASP A 39 -10.23 -10.81 38.84
CA ASP A 39 -11.19 -11.20 39.87
C ASP A 39 -10.56 -10.79 41.20
N GLU A 40 -11.40 -10.28 42.11
CA GLU A 40 -11.17 -10.00 43.53
C GLU A 40 -11.00 -8.53 44.01
N LEU A 41 -12.04 -8.12 44.77
CA LEU A 41 -12.01 -7.42 46.07
C LEU A 41 -12.39 -5.93 46.12
N SER A 42 -13.65 -5.74 46.50
CA SER A 42 -14.13 -4.62 47.30
C SER A 42 -13.38 -4.52 48.65
N LYS A 43 -12.40 -3.62 48.73
CA LYS A 43 -11.98 -2.97 49.97
C LYS A 43 -11.82 -1.48 49.68
N ALA A 44 -12.07 -0.66 50.71
CA ALA A 44 -12.14 0.80 50.60
C ALA A 44 -11.03 1.40 49.72
N ALA A 45 -11.43 2.26 48.79
CA ALA A 45 -10.58 2.85 47.77
C ALA A 45 -9.39 3.58 48.41
N ASP A 46 -8.18 3.03 48.24
CA ASP A 46 -6.95 3.78 48.48
C ASP A 46 -6.94 4.97 47.50
N PRO A 47 -6.91 6.22 47.97
CA PRO A 47 -6.84 7.39 47.09
C PRO A 47 -5.58 7.41 46.21
N ASN A 48 -4.55 6.64 46.57
CA ASN A 48 -3.32 6.46 45.80
C ASN A 48 -3.32 5.23 44.89
N ALA A 49 -4.39 4.43 44.86
CA ALA A 49 -4.50 3.34 43.89
C ALA A 49 -4.42 3.90 42.45
N PRO A 50 -3.95 3.13 41.47
CA PRO A 50 -4.12 3.47 40.06
C PRO A 50 -5.60 3.64 39.71
N ILE A 51 -5.95 4.61 38.86
CA ILE A 51 -7.31 4.68 38.31
C ILE A 51 -7.47 3.50 37.37
N GLU A 52 -8.46 2.64 37.63
CA GLU A 52 -8.80 1.54 36.72
C GLU A 52 -9.40 2.10 35.43
N VAL A 53 -9.08 1.50 34.30
CA VAL A 53 -9.60 1.85 32.97
C VAL A 53 -10.29 0.62 32.41
N ASP A 54 -11.49 0.79 31.85
CA ASP A 54 -12.16 -0.27 31.09
C ASP A 54 -11.43 -0.46 29.77
N MET A 55 -10.43 -1.35 29.79
CA MET A 55 -9.55 -1.62 28.65
C MET A 55 -10.29 -2.24 27.47
N ALA A 56 -11.33 -3.05 27.72
CA ALA A 56 -12.11 -3.66 26.64
C ALA A 56 -12.89 -2.60 25.87
N ARG A 57 -13.53 -1.66 26.58
CA ARG A 57 -14.20 -0.52 25.97
C ARG A 57 -13.22 0.43 25.31
N LEU A 58 -12.12 0.78 25.99
CA LEU A 58 -11.09 1.68 25.45
C LEU A 58 -10.56 1.15 24.12
N THR A 59 -10.18 -0.12 24.08
CA THR A 59 -9.73 -0.87 22.89
C THR A 59 -10.73 -0.73 21.74
N THR A 60 -11.99 -1.13 21.97
CA THR A 60 -13.03 -1.16 20.94
C THR A 60 -13.32 0.23 20.36
N GLU A 61 -13.45 1.23 21.23
CA GLU A 61 -13.72 2.62 20.82
C GLU A 61 -12.50 3.26 20.14
N PHE A 62 -11.30 2.97 20.65
CA PHE A 62 -10.05 3.40 20.05
C PHE A 62 -9.92 2.85 18.63
N GLU A 63 -10.13 1.55 18.41
CA GLU A 63 -10.11 0.92 17.07
C GLU A 63 -11.03 1.65 16.10
N SER A 64 -12.26 1.93 16.54
CA SER A 64 -13.26 2.61 15.72
C SER A 64 -12.78 4.01 15.31
N ARG A 65 -12.23 4.77 16.26
CA ARG A 65 -11.74 6.14 16.02
C ARG A 65 -10.46 6.17 15.20
N ALA A 66 -9.52 5.27 15.48
CA ALA A 66 -8.27 5.13 14.75
C ALA A 66 -8.54 4.70 13.31
N GLY A 67 -9.48 3.77 13.09
CA GLY A 67 -9.91 3.41 11.75
C GLY A 67 -10.61 4.54 10.99
N THR A 68 -11.38 5.37 11.69
CA THR A 68 -11.98 6.59 11.13
C THR A 68 -10.90 7.62 10.74
N ALA A 69 -9.95 7.88 11.64
CA ALA A 69 -8.84 8.81 11.42
C ALA A 69 -7.91 8.35 10.29
N ALA A 70 -7.54 7.08 10.26
CA ALA A 70 -6.72 6.48 9.20
C ALA A 70 -7.39 6.51 7.82
N SER A 71 -8.72 6.66 7.79
CA SER A 71 -9.53 6.82 6.59
C SER A 71 -9.78 8.28 6.18
N ALA A 72 -9.22 9.25 6.93
CA ALA A 72 -9.38 10.67 6.64
C ALA A 72 -8.59 11.07 5.37
N PRO A 73 -9.10 12.02 4.57
CA PRO A 73 -8.42 12.45 3.35
C PRO A 73 -7.00 13.00 3.56
N ALA A 74 -6.74 13.65 4.71
CA ALA A 74 -5.41 14.17 5.01
C ALA A 74 -4.39 13.05 5.23
N VAL A 75 -4.80 11.97 5.90
CA VAL A 75 -3.94 10.79 6.12
C VAL A 75 -3.66 10.08 4.80
N GLU A 76 -4.68 9.94 3.93
CA GLU A 76 -4.50 9.38 2.60
C GLU A 76 -3.51 10.21 1.75
N ALA A 77 -3.62 11.54 1.81
CA ALA A 77 -2.69 12.43 1.13
C ALA A 77 -1.26 12.30 1.67
N ALA A 78 -1.08 12.22 2.99
CA ALA A 78 0.22 12.05 3.62
C ALA A 78 0.86 10.69 3.28
N ALA A 79 0.09 9.61 3.33
CA ALA A 79 0.54 8.28 2.92
C ALA A 79 0.92 8.26 1.43
N THR A 80 0.12 8.88 0.56
CA THR A 80 0.44 9.01 -0.87
C THR A 80 1.76 9.76 -1.08
N ALA A 81 1.96 10.90 -0.40
CA ALA A 81 3.22 11.66 -0.49
C ALA A 81 4.44 10.87 0.04
N CYS A 82 4.26 10.05 1.08
CA CYS A 82 5.28 9.12 1.56
C CYS A 82 5.67 8.12 0.46
N PHE A 83 4.70 7.48 -0.20
CA PHE A 83 4.99 6.52 -1.27
C PHE A 83 5.54 7.17 -2.54
N GLU A 84 5.12 8.40 -2.88
CA GLU A 84 5.74 9.19 -3.95
C GLU A 84 7.21 9.51 -3.65
N THR A 85 7.55 9.75 -2.38
CA THR A 85 8.95 9.95 -1.97
C THR A 85 9.73 8.63 -2.07
N VAL A 86 9.16 7.52 -1.59
CA VAL A 86 9.77 6.19 -1.67
C VAL A 86 9.98 5.74 -3.12
N SER A 87 9.04 6.01 -4.03
CA SER A 87 9.18 5.62 -5.44
C SER A 87 10.27 6.41 -6.19
N GLN A 88 10.66 7.57 -5.66
CA GLN A 88 11.77 8.37 -6.15
C GLN A 88 13.13 7.95 -5.57
N ASP A 89 13.15 7.00 -4.62
CA ASP A 89 14.41 6.46 -4.07
C ASP A 89 15.17 5.68 -5.16
N PRO A 90 16.44 6.03 -5.46
CA PRO A 90 17.23 5.34 -6.49
C PRO A 90 17.40 3.84 -6.25
N GLN A 91 17.40 3.39 -4.98
CA GLN A 91 17.50 1.97 -4.64
C GLN A 91 16.22 1.21 -4.98
N VAL A 92 15.06 1.85 -4.82
CA VAL A 92 13.76 1.28 -5.23
C VAL A 92 13.72 1.15 -6.74
N GLY A 93 14.14 2.17 -7.48
CA GLY A 93 14.28 2.10 -8.95
C GLY A 93 15.20 0.95 -9.39
N ALA A 94 16.39 0.85 -8.78
CA ALA A 94 17.34 -0.21 -9.09
C ALA A 94 16.83 -1.62 -8.72
N ALA A 95 16.02 -1.75 -7.65
CA ALA A 95 15.35 -3.00 -7.31
C ALA A 95 14.25 -3.35 -8.33
N GLY A 96 13.53 -2.33 -8.81
CA GLY A 96 12.62 -2.42 -9.96
C GLY A 96 13.30 -3.00 -11.20
N ASP A 97 14.48 -2.50 -11.57
CA ASP A 97 15.23 -3.01 -12.72
C ASP A 97 15.65 -4.47 -12.51
N ARG A 98 16.06 -4.83 -11.29
CA ARG A 98 16.44 -6.22 -10.96
C ARG A 98 15.27 -7.18 -11.03
N ILE A 99 14.09 -6.81 -10.52
CA ILE A 99 12.90 -7.66 -10.62
C ILE A 99 12.49 -7.83 -12.09
N MET A 100 12.51 -6.76 -12.90
CA MET A 100 12.22 -6.86 -14.33
C MET A 100 13.23 -7.76 -15.06
N SER A 101 14.52 -7.66 -14.73
CA SER A 101 15.54 -8.57 -15.25
C SER A 101 15.31 -10.03 -14.83
N ALA A 102 14.89 -10.27 -13.58
CA ALA A 102 14.61 -11.62 -13.09
C ALA A 102 13.38 -12.23 -13.79
N LEU A 103 12.33 -11.43 -14.01
CA LEU A 103 11.15 -11.84 -14.79
C LEU A 103 11.52 -12.16 -16.23
N ALA A 104 12.34 -11.33 -16.88
CA ALA A 104 12.80 -11.56 -18.25
C ALA A 104 13.65 -12.84 -18.40
N GLN A 105 14.36 -13.24 -17.35
CA GLN A 105 15.18 -14.46 -17.32
C GLN A 105 14.40 -15.70 -16.86
N SER A 106 13.12 -15.56 -16.49
CA SER A 106 12.31 -16.68 -16.01
C SER A 106 11.99 -17.65 -17.13
N PRO A 107 12.39 -18.94 -17.05
CA PRO A 107 12.06 -19.94 -18.08
C PRO A 107 10.55 -20.17 -18.22
N LYS A 108 9.79 -20.00 -17.13
CA LYS A 108 8.33 -20.10 -17.13
C LYS A 108 7.69 -19.01 -17.98
N LEU A 109 8.13 -17.76 -17.77
CA LEU A 109 7.61 -16.61 -18.52
C LEU A 109 8.13 -16.61 -19.96
N ALA A 110 9.33 -17.13 -20.22
CA ALA A 110 9.85 -17.28 -21.57
C ALA A 110 8.94 -18.16 -22.44
N SER A 111 8.48 -19.30 -21.94
CA SER A 111 7.56 -20.18 -22.68
C SER A 111 6.22 -19.51 -22.99
N VAL A 112 5.69 -18.73 -22.05
CA VAL A 112 4.48 -17.93 -22.26
C VAL A 112 4.73 -16.83 -23.30
N GLY A 113 5.88 -16.14 -23.21
CA GLY A 113 6.31 -15.12 -24.14
C GLY A 113 6.42 -15.65 -25.57
N GLU A 114 6.99 -16.83 -25.77
CA GLU A 114 7.06 -17.51 -27.08
C GLU A 114 5.67 -17.76 -27.66
N SER A 115 4.69 -18.17 -26.84
CA SER A 115 3.30 -18.34 -27.26
C SER A 115 2.67 -17.03 -27.72
N ILE A 116 2.87 -15.95 -26.95
CA ILE A 116 2.36 -14.62 -27.27
C ILE A 116 3.03 -14.07 -28.55
N ILE A 117 4.35 -14.22 -28.68
CA ILE A 117 5.11 -13.80 -29.87
C ILE A 117 4.67 -14.59 -31.11
N GLY A 118 4.45 -15.90 -30.98
CA GLY A 118 3.91 -16.73 -32.06
C GLY A 118 2.55 -16.22 -32.52
N ALA A 119 1.63 -15.99 -31.59
CA ALA A 119 0.29 -15.47 -31.89
C ALA A 119 0.31 -14.03 -32.44
N LEU A 120 1.24 -13.18 -31.99
CA LEU A 120 1.49 -11.86 -32.58
C LEU A 120 1.96 -11.97 -34.02
N GLY A 121 2.86 -12.91 -34.33
CA GLY A 121 3.33 -13.17 -35.70
C GLY A 121 2.21 -13.59 -36.65
N GLU A 122 1.17 -14.23 -36.13
CA GLU A 122 -0.05 -14.60 -36.87
C GLU A 122 -1.08 -13.45 -36.95
N SER A 123 -0.85 -12.34 -36.23
CA SER A 123 -1.75 -11.19 -36.22
C SER A 123 -1.72 -10.46 -37.55
N LYS A 124 -2.83 -10.51 -38.30
CA LYS A 124 -3.02 -9.78 -39.56
C LYS A 124 -2.75 -8.28 -39.42
N ARG A 125 -3.04 -7.70 -38.26
CA ARG A 125 -2.84 -6.27 -37.99
C ARG A 125 -1.35 -5.94 -37.87
N LEU A 126 -0.59 -6.72 -37.11
CA LEU A 126 0.86 -6.56 -37.06
C LEU A 126 1.49 -6.76 -38.44
N GLN A 127 1.07 -7.77 -39.18
CA GLN A 127 1.53 -8.01 -40.55
C GLN A 127 1.25 -6.80 -41.46
N GLN A 128 0.06 -6.20 -41.38
CA GLN A 128 -0.28 -5.00 -42.14
C GLN A 128 0.62 -3.81 -41.76
N ILE A 129 0.86 -3.59 -40.46
CA ILE A 129 1.72 -2.50 -39.98
C ILE A 129 3.16 -2.68 -40.47
N VAL A 130 3.68 -3.91 -40.42
CA VAL A 130 5.01 -4.25 -40.95
C VAL A 130 5.07 -4.00 -42.46
N LEU A 131 4.05 -4.42 -43.22
CA LEU A 131 3.98 -4.18 -44.67
C LEU A 131 3.93 -2.68 -45.00
N ASP A 132 3.14 -1.90 -44.24
CA ASP A 132 3.03 -0.46 -44.43
C ASP A 132 4.35 0.25 -44.10
N LEU A 133 5.05 -0.16 -43.03
CA LEU A 133 6.37 0.35 -42.68
C LEU A 133 7.43 0.04 -43.75
N MET A 134 7.42 -1.19 -44.29
CA MET A 134 8.29 -1.59 -45.40
C MET A 134 8.00 -0.82 -46.67
N ALA A 135 6.73 -0.56 -46.98
CA ALA A 135 6.32 0.23 -48.14
C ALA A 135 6.74 1.71 -48.01
N GLN A 136 6.64 2.27 -46.80
CA GLN A 136 7.07 3.65 -46.50
C GLN A 136 8.60 3.79 -46.43
N ASN A 137 9.33 2.70 -46.13
CA ASN A 137 10.78 2.71 -45.99
C ASN A 137 11.43 1.54 -46.78
N PRO A 138 11.45 1.58 -48.13
CA PRO A 138 11.92 0.47 -48.95
C PRO A 138 13.38 0.04 -48.71
N GLN A 139 14.19 0.94 -48.14
CA GLN A 139 15.58 0.72 -47.78
C GLN A 139 15.79 0.00 -46.43
N MET A 140 14.74 -0.14 -45.60
CA MET A 140 14.87 -0.81 -44.30
C MET A 140 14.84 -2.33 -44.47
N GLY A 141 15.86 -3.00 -43.94
CA GLY A 141 15.87 -4.46 -43.79
C GLY A 141 14.91 -4.91 -42.68
N ALA A 142 14.62 -6.21 -42.63
CA ALA A 142 13.69 -6.78 -41.65
C ALA A 142 14.04 -6.46 -40.19
N GLU A 143 15.33 -6.47 -39.85
CA GLU A 143 15.83 -6.11 -38.51
C GLU A 143 15.51 -4.65 -38.16
N ALA A 144 15.78 -3.72 -39.08
CA ALA A 144 15.47 -2.30 -38.88
C ALA A 144 13.96 -2.03 -38.77
N VAL A 145 13.13 -2.81 -39.48
CA VAL A 145 11.67 -2.73 -39.34
C VAL A 145 11.23 -3.23 -37.96
N GLY A 146 11.80 -4.34 -37.47
CA GLY A 146 11.57 -4.84 -36.12
C GLY A 146 11.95 -3.82 -35.05
N GLU A 147 13.10 -3.17 -35.21
CA GLU A 147 13.55 -2.08 -34.33
C GLU A 147 12.57 -0.89 -34.34
N ALA A 148 12.10 -0.47 -35.52
CA ALA A 148 11.13 0.62 -35.64
C ALA A 148 9.79 0.31 -34.96
N VAL A 149 9.32 -0.94 -35.06
CA VAL A 149 8.13 -1.42 -34.34
C VAL A 149 8.36 -1.37 -32.83
N GLY A 150 9.53 -1.83 -32.35
CA GLY A 150 9.91 -1.78 -30.93
C GLY A 150 9.95 -0.35 -30.40
N GLN A 151 10.61 0.57 -31.11
CA GLN A 151 10.67 1.99 -30.75
C GLN A 151 9.28 2.65 -30.69
N ARG A 152 8.35 2.21 -31.54
CA ARG A 152 6.97 2.71 -31.53
C ARG A 152 6.22 2.27 -30.28
N ILE A 153 6.34 1.00 -29.90
CA ILE A 153 5.76 0.49 -28.64
C ILE A 153 6.37 1.24 -27.46
N GLU A 154 7.70 1.38 -27.42
CA GLU A 154 8.41 2.08 -26.35
C GLU A 154 7.97 3.55 -26.22
N LYS A 155 7.82 4.27 -27.35
CA LYS A 155 7.30 5.64 -27.39
C LYS A 155 5.91 5.74 -26.77
N VAL A 156 5.04 4.76 -27.02
CA VAL A 156 3.69 4.73 -26.45
C VAL A 156 3.73 4.40 -24.97
N THR A 157 4.45 3.35 -24.56
CA THR A 157 4.52 2.89 -23.16
C THR A 157 5.25 3.84 -22.24
N SER A 158 6.14 4.69 -22.76
CA SER A 158 6.81 5.78 -22.01
C SER A 158 6.04 7.10 -22.06
N GLY A 159 4.89 7.13 -22.74
CA GLY A 159 4.10 8.34 -22.95
C GLY A 159 3.02 8.54 -21.87
N PRO A 160 2.64 9.80 -21.60
CA PRO A 160 1.68 10.13 -20.53
C PRO A 160 0.27 9.57 -20.77
N ALA A 161 -0.10 9.29 -22.02
CA ALA A 161 -1.39 8.67 -22.35
C ALA A 161 -1.46 7.21 -21.89
N PHE A 162 -0.34 6.48 -21.96
CA PHE A 162 -0.27 5.12 -21.45
C PHE A 162 -0.32 5.10 -19.93
N ASP A 163 0.48 5.92 -19.26
CA ASP A 163 0.47 6.03 -17.79
C ASP A 163 -0.94 6.31 -17.26
N GLN A 164 -1.65 7.28 -17.86
CA GLN A 164 -3.02 7.63 -17.46
C GLN A 164 -4.02 6.49 -17.70
N ALA A 165 -3.92 5.81 -18.84
CA ALA A 165 -4.79 4.67 -19.15
C ALA A 165 -4.52 3.48 -18.23
N PHE A 166 -3.24 3.16 -18.01
CA PHE A 166 -2.82 2.09 -17.12
C PHE A 166 -3.25 2.35 -15.69
N ASP A 167 -2.96 3.52 -15.13
CA ASP A 167 -3.37 3.92 -13.77
C ASP A 167 -4.88 3.74 -13.60
N LYS A 168 -5.67 4.28 -14.52
CA LYS A 168 -7.14 4.22 -14.48
C LYS A 168 -7.69 2.80 -14.57
N SER A 169 -7.06 1.92 -15.34
CA SER A 169 -7.45 0.51 -15.44
C SER A 169 -7.00 -0.28 -14.21
N PHE A 170 -5.76 -0.07 -13.75
CA PHE A 170 -5.20 -0.73 -12.56
C PHE A 170 -5.94 -0.33 -11.28
N ASP A 171 -6.39 0.92 -11.21
CA ASP A 171 -7.26 1.45 -10.16
C ASP A 171 -8.55 0.64 -9.96
N LYS A 172 -9.11 0.06 -11.04
CA LYS A 172 -10.28 -0.81 -10.97
C LYS A 172 -9.92 -2.19 -10.41
N VAL A 173 -8.72 -2.69 -10.73
CA VAL A 173 -8.18 -3.92 -10.16
C VAL A 173 -8.01 -3.78 -8.65
N LEU A 174 -7.44 -2.67 -8.19
CA LEU A 174 -7.29 -2.38 -6.76
C LEU A 174 -8.64 -2.25 -6.03
N ALA A 175 -9.70 -1.85 -6.73
CA ALA A 175 -11.05 -1.79 -6.20
C ALA A 175 -11.82 -3.13 -6.30
N ALA A 176 -11.24 -4.17 -6.90
CA ALA A 176 -11.88 -5.46 -7.03
C ALA A 176 -12.09 -6.12 -5.66
N PRO A 177 -13.24 -6.79 -5.40
CA PRO A 177 -13.54 -7.35 -4.08
C PRO A 177 -12.48 -8.32 -3.55
N SER A 178 -11.88 -9.16 -4.40
CA SER A 178 -10.83 -10.11 -4.01
C SER A 178 -9.56 -9.39 -3.53
N VAL A 179 -9.14 -8.35 -4.26
CA VAL A 179 -7.97 -7.52 -3.92
C VAL A 179 -8.23 -6.72 -2.64
N VAL A 180 -9.40 -6.10 -2.51
CA VAL A 180 -9.80 -5.40 -1.28
C VAL A 180 -9.80 -6.33 -0.07
N ALA A 181 -10.29 -7.57 -0.23
CA ALA A 181 -10.27 -8.57 0.84
C ALA A 181 -8.84 -8.99 1.21
N ALA A 182 -7.94 -9.16 0.24
CA ALA A 182 -6.53 -9.47 0.49
C ALA A 182 -5.80 -8.33 1.20
N LEU A 183 -6.01 -7.08 0.76
CA LEU A 183 -5.50 -5.88 1.44
C LEU A 183 -6.03 -5.78 2.87
N GLY A 184 -7.30 -6.13 3.09
CA GLY A 184 -7.89 -6.20 4.43
C GLY A 184 -7.22 -7.26 5.32
N ARG A 185 -6.85 -8.43 4.78
CA ARG A 185 -6.08 -9.44 5.52
C ARG A 185 -4.66 -8.97 5.84
N LEU A 186 -3.98 -8.34 4.89
CA LEU A 186 -2.66 -7.72 5.12
C LEU A 186 -2.73 -6.68 6.23
N GLN A 187 -3.75 -5.82 6.20
CA GLN A 187 -4.01 -4.84 7.25
C GLN A 187 -4.19 -5.50 8.62
N VAL A 188 -5.02 -6.54 8.72
CA VAL A 188 -5.24 -7.27 9.98
C VAL A 188 -3.97 -7.96 10.47
N ALA A 189 -3.12 -8.45 9.57
CA ALA A 189 -1.84 -9.06 9.94
C ALA A 189 -0.83 -8.03 10.46
N VAL A 190 -0.75 -6.86 9.83
CA VAL A 190 0.09 -5.75 10.29
C VAL A 190 -0.41 -5.23 11.65
N ALA A 191 -1.72 -5.05 11.79
CA ALA A 191 -2.37 -4.65 13.04
C ALA A 191 -2.03 -5.57 14.21
N ASN A 192 -2.16 -6.88 14.00
CA ASN A 192 -1.94 -7.88 15.03
C ASN A 192 -0.45 -8.24 15.19
N ASN A 193 0.47 -7.45 14.63
CA ASN A 193 1.89 -7.70 14.77
C ASN A 193 2.32 -7.57 16.25
N PRO A 194 2.82 -8.64 16.91
CA PRO A 194 3.12 -8.61 18.33
C PRO A 194 4.13 -7.53 18.75
N TYR A 195 5.01 -7.11 17.84
CA TYR A 195 6.00 -6.09 18.12
C TYR A 195 5.39 -4.69 18.18
N LEU A 196 4.57 -4.33 17.18
CA LEU A 196 3.84 -3.06 17.19
C LEU A 196 2.94 -2.95 18.42
N VAL A 197 2.23 -4.04 18.75
CA VAL A 197 1.42 -4.14 19.96
C VAL A 197 2.27 -3.91 21.21
N GLY A 198 3.47 -4.50 21.27
CA GLY A 198 4.41 -4.33 22.38
C GLY A 198 4.89 -2.89 22.58
N ILE A 199 5.25 -2.17 21.51
CA ILE A 199 5.74 -0.78 21.63
C ILE A 199 4.66 0.15 22.10
N VAL A 200 3.45 0.00 21.54
CA VAL A 200 2.32 0.82 21.98
C VAL A 200 2.08 0.58 23.46
N ARG A 201 2.06 -0.70 23.89
CA ARG A 201 1.91 -1.04 25.30
C ARG A 201 2.96 -0.33 26.14
N ASP A 202 4.22 -0.46 25.77
CA ASP A 202 5.34 0.12 26.52
C ASP A 202 5.24 1.66 26.56
N ALA A 203 4.75 2.30 25.50
CA ALA A 203 4.53 3.74 25.44
C ALA A 203 3.35 4.19 26.32
N VAL A 204 2.25 3.44 26.32
CA VAL A 204 1.09 3.67 27.21
C VAL A 204 1.50 3.48 28.67
N GLU A 205 2.19 2.39 29.01
CA GLU A 205 2.68 2.12 30.37
C GLU A 205 3.66 3.22 30.84
N LYS A 206 4.56 3.68 29.97
CA LYS A 206 5.43 4.82 30.26
C LYS A 206 4.64 6.12 30.43
N GLY A 207 3.65 6.36 29.57
CA GLY A 207 2.75 7.52 29.66
C GLY A 207 1.97 7.54 30.98
N GLU A 208 1.40 6.41 31.40
CA GLU A 208 0.74 6.24 32.69
C GLU A 208 1.66 6.59 33.86
N GLN A 209 2.91 6.14 33.81
CA GLN A 209 3.90 6.37 34.87
C GLN A 209 4.46 7.79 34.87
N GLN A 210 4.65 8.41 33.70
CA GLN A 210 5.34 9.71 33.58
C GLN A 210 4.38 10.91 33.54
N ALA A 211 3.18 10.77 32.98
CA ALA A 211 2.31 11.91 32.67
C ALA A 211 1.24 12.22 33.74
N ASN A 212 1.32 11.62 34.94
CA ASN A 212 0.36 11.84 36.03
C ASN A 212 -1.11 11.70 35.56
N TRP A 213 -1.41 10.69 34.73
CA TRP A 213 -2.77 10.47 34.20
C TRP A 213 -3.84 10.48 35.30
N THR A 214 -3.51 9.93 36.47
CA THR A 214 -4.41 9.95 37.63
C THR A 214 -4.77 11.37 38.08
N ALA A 215 -3.80 12.27 38.20
CA ALA A 215 -4.05 13.63 38.64
C ALA A 215 -4.90 14.39 37.64
N ARG A 216 -4.66 14.19 36.35
CA ARG A 216 -5.37 14.95 35.33
C ARG A 216 -6.70 14.34 34.89
N LEU A 217 -6.86 13.03 34.90
CA LEU A 217 -8.20 12.42 34.81
C LEU A 217 -9.08 12.89 35.98
N THR A 218 -8.50 13.07 37.17
CA THR A 218 -9.19 13.68 38.31
C THR A 218 -9.52 15.16 38.06
N GLU A 219 -8.60 15.94 37.51
CA GLU A 219 -8.83 17.35 37.14
C GLU A 219 -9.95 17.50 36.10
N LEU A 220 -9.89 16.72 35.01
CA LEU A 220 -10.89 16.70 33.95
C LEU A 220 -12.27 16.26 34.45
N ASN A 221 -12.31 15.39 35.46
CA ASN A 221 -13.53 15.00 36.16
C ASN A 221 -13.94 15.98 37.29
N GLY A 222 -13.53 17.25 37.18
CA GLY A 222 -13.93 18.31 38.13
C GLY A 222 -13.33 18.15 39.53
N GLY A 223 -12.12 17.59 39.62
CA GLY A 223 -11.41 17.33 40.88
C GLY A 223 -11.87 16.07 41.62
N LYS A 224 -12.78 15.28 41.04
CA LYS A 224 -13.22 14.00 41.60
C LYS A 224 -12.51 12.85 40.92
N ARG A 225 -12.08 11.85 41.68
CA ARG A 225 -11.52 10.63 41.11
C ARG A 225 -12.57 9.93 40.23
N PRO A 226 -12.34 9.75 38.91
CA PRO A 226 -13.33 9.13 38.02
C PRO A 226 -13.50 7.64 38.29
N SER A 227 -14.69 7.13 37.99
CA SER A 227 -14.92 5.70 37.85
C SER A 227 -14.18 5.14 36.62
N SER A 228 -14.05 3.81 36.53
CA SER A 228 -13.39 3.18 35.38
C SER A 228 -14.01 3.56 34.02
N SER A 229 -15.35 3.61 33.96
CA SER A 229 -16.07 4.02 32.75
C SER A 229 -15.85 5.51 32.42
N GLU A 230 -15.81 6.40 33.41
CA GLU A 230 -15.53 7.82 33.22
C GLU A 230 -14.07 8.07 32.82
N ALA A 231 -13.12 7.35 33.40
CA ALA A 231 -11.71 7.42 33.03
C ALA A 231 -11.52 7.03 31.56
N THR A 232 -12.12 5.92 31.12
CA THR A 232 -12.13 5.51 29.71
C THR A 232 -12.77 6.58 28.81
N ALA A 233 -13.90 7.15 29.22
CA ALA A 233 -14.57 8.20 28.44
C ALA A 233 -13.69 9.45 28.30
N LEU A 234 -13.02 9.89 29.36
CA LEU A 234 -12.12 11.04 29.36
C LEU A 234 -10.87 10.81 28.51
N LEU A 235 -10.28 9.61 28.57
CA LEU A 235 -9.17 9.23 27.68
C LEU A 235 -9.59 9.29 26.21
N LEU A 236 -10.75 8.73 25.88
CA LEU A 236 -11.29 8.79 24.52
C LEU A 236 -11.58 10.25 24.11
N GLU A 237 -12.22 11.04 24.95
CA GLU A 237 -12.65 12.41 24.62
C GLU A 237 -11.49 13.40 24.48
N HIS A 238 -10.40 13.22 25.23
CA HIS A 238 -9.30 14.19 25.26
C HIS A 238 -8.02 13.71 24.57
N TRP A 239 -7.67 12.43 24.64
CA TRP A 239 -6.43 11.91 24.03
C TRP A 239 -6.67 11.26 22.68
N PHE A 240 -7.65 10.36 22.61
CA PHE A 240 -7.89 9.55 21.43
C PHE A 240 -9.05 10.12 20.60
N THR A 241 -9.03 11.44 20.40
CA THR A 241 -9.95 12.07 19.45
C THR A 241 -9.53 11.70 18.03
N THR A 242 -10.52 11.59 17.13
CA THR A 242 -10.26 11.34 15.71
C THR A 242 -9.29 12.36 15.12
N ALA A 243 -9.41 13.64 15.49
CA ALA A 243 -8.54 14.71 14.99
C ALA A 243 -7.08 14.57 15.44
N ARG A 244 -6.84 14.13 16.69
CA ARG A 244 -5.48 13.87 17.18
C ARG A 244 -4.86 12.66 16.51
N LEU A 245 -5.63 11.59 16.35
CA LEU A 245 -5.19 10.39 15.63
C LEU A 245 -4.90 10.70 14.15
N GLU A 246 -5.72 11.53 13.51
CA GLU A 246 -5.50 11.99 12.13
C GLU A 246 -4.17 12.73 12.01
N ARG A 247 -3.92 13.71 12.90
CA ARG A 247 -2.64 14.43 12.93
C ARG A 247 -1.46 13.50 13.15
N PHE A 248 -1.56 12.58 14.11
CA PHE A 248 -0.52 11.59 14.39
C PHE A 248 -0.15 10.79 13.13
N TYR A 249 -1.13 10.30 12.36
CA TYR A 249 -0.82 9.58 11.11
C TYR A 249 -0.18 10.49 10.08
N VAL A 250 -0.70 11.70 9.87
CA VAL A 250 -0.12 12.67 8.92
C VAL A 250 1.35 12.92 9.26
N ASP A 251 1.66 13.15 10.53
CA ASP A 251 3.02 13.41 10.99
C ASP A 251 3.90 12.16 10.82
N LEU A 252 3.39 10.97 11.18
CA LEU A 252 4.10 9.70 11.02
C LEU A 252 4.51 9.42 9.57
N PHE A 253 3.62 9.63 8.60
CA PHE A 253 3.93 9.46 7.17
C PHE A 253 4.86 10.53 6.61
N SER A 254 4.92 11.69 7.29
CA SER A 254 5.80 12.80 6.91
C SER A 254 7.21 12.64 7.48
N LEU A 255 7.45 11.70 8.39
CA LEU A 255 8.78 11.45 8.96
C LEU A 255 9.73 10.83 7.92
N PRO A 256 10.94 11.38 7.75
CA PRO A 256 11.98 10.77 6.92
C PRO A 256 12.31 9.33 7.35
N ALA A 257 12.36 9.07 8.66
CA ALA A 257 12.62 7.72 9.18
C ALA A 257 11.56 6.70 8.71
N THR A 258 10.29 7.10 8.65
CA THR A 258 9.22 6.26 8.11
C THR A 258 9.45 5.98 6.63
N GLN A 259 9.74 7.03 5.84
CA GLN A 259 9.99 6.92 4.40
C GLN A 259 11.18 6.00 4.10
N ASP A 260 12.29 6.18 4.81
CA ASP A 260 13.50 5.36 4.65
C ASP A 260 13.24 3.88 4.95
N GLN A 261 12.53 3.57 6.04
CA GLN A 261 12.23 2.17 6.38
C GLN A 261 11.23 1.54 5.41
N VAL A 262 10.28 2.31 4.89
CA VAL A 262 9.38 1.82 3.83
C VAL A 262 10.17 1.55 2.55
N ALA A 263 11.09 2.44 2.15
CA ALA A 263 11.96 2.21 1.00
C ALA A 263 12.82 0.95 1.15
N ILE A 264 13.45 0.77 2.32
CA ILE A 264 14.23 -0.44 2.65
C ILE A 264 13.36 -1.71 2.55
N ALA A 265 12.12 -1.65 3.06
CA ALA A 265 11.19 -2.78 3.02
C ALA A 265 10.81 -3.13 1.58
N VAL A 266 10.50 -2.12 0.76
CA VAL A 266 10.19 -2.28 -0.67
C VAL A 266 11.36 -2.90 -1.41
N VAL A 267 12.58 -2.37 -1.23
CA VAL A 267 13.79 -2.94 -1.86
C VAL A 267 13.98 -4.41 -1.47
N LYS A 268 13.91 -4.74 -0.18
CA LYS A 268 14.02 -6.12 0.31
C LYS A 268 12.94 -7.03 -0.25
N LEU A 269 11.72 -6.52 -0.39
CA LEU A 269 10.61 -7.28 -0.97
C LEU A 269 10.86 -7.58 -2.44
N LEU A 270 11.22 -6.55 -3.22
CA LEU A 270 11.48 -6.69 -4.66
C LEU A 270 12.70 -7.58 -4.95
N ASP A 271 13.72 -7.55 -4.09
CA ASP A 271 14.91 -8.41 -4.19
C ASP A 271 14.68 -9.83 -3.62
N SER A 272 13.53 -10.11 -3.01
CA SER A 272 13.25 -11.41 -2.39
C SER A 272 12.99 -12.49 -3.44
N PRO A 273 13.75 -13.60 -3.45
CA PRO A 273 13.48 -14.73 -4.36
C PRO A 273 12.08 -15.32 -4.18
N ALA A 274 11.54 -15.29 -2.95
CA ALA A 274 10.18 -15.77 -2.69
C ALA A 274 9.14 -14.87 -3.37
N PHE A 275 9.29 -13.55 -3.27
CA PHE A 275 8.38 -12.60 -3.93
C PHE A 275 8.47 -12.70 -5.44
N ILE A 276 9.68 -12.79 -5.99
CA ILE A 276 9.91 -13.02 -7.43
C ILE A 276 9.24 -14.33 -7.87
N GLY A 277 9.35 -15.41 -7.08
CA GLY A 277 8.67 -16.68 -7.34
C GLY A 277 7.16 -16.54 -7.42
N HIS A 278 6.53 -15.92 -6.42
CA HIS A 278 5.08 -15.66 -6.40
C HIS A 278 4.65 -14.78 -7.58
N LEU A 279 5.44 -13.77 -7.93
CA LEU A 279 5.17 -12.90 -9.07
C LEU A 279 5.26 -13.65 -10.40
N VAL A 280 6.27 -14.49 -10.58
CA VAL A 280 6.40 -15.36 -11.77
C VAL A 280 5.20 -16.29 -11.88
N ASP A 281 4.79 -16.94 -10.79
CA ASP A 281 3.67 -17.89 -10.78
C ASP A 281 2.34 -17.17 -11.06
N ALA A 282 2.14 -15.98 -10.48
CA ALA A 282 1.00 -15.12 -10.76
C ALA A 282 0.92 -14.74 -12.24
N LEU A 283 2.01 -14.19 -12.79
CA LEU A 283 2.08 -13.78 -14.21
C LEU A 283 1.92 -14.97 -15.15
N GLU A 284 2.54 -16.11 -14.85
CA GLU A 284 2.40 -17.34 -15.61
C GLU A 284 0.96 -17.83 -15.62
N SER A 285 0.29 -17.85 -14.46
CA SER A 285 -1.10 -18.32 -14.37
C SER A 285 -2.04 -17.48 -15.23
N VAL A 286 -1.91 -16.15 -15.17
CA VAL A 286 -2.72 -15.20 -15.92
C VAL A 286 -2.46 -15.35 -17.42
N ALA A 287 -1.19 -15.38 -17.82
CA ALA A 287 -0.81 -15.36 -19.23
C ALA A 287 -0.98 -16.72 -19.94
N ARG A 288 -1.26 -17.81 -19.20
CA ARG A 288 -1.67 -19.10 -19.77
C ARG A 288 -3.14 -19.12 -20.21
N GLU A 289 -3.96 -18.16 -19.77
CA GLU A 289 -5.35 -18.08 -20.22
C GLU A 289 -5.41 -17.64 -21.69
N PRO A 290 -6.01 -18.42 -22.61
CA PRO A 290 -6.06 -18.06 -24.03
C PRO A 290 -6.70 -16.69 -24.30
N GLU A 291 -7.72 -16.36 -23.51
CA GLU A 291 -8.41 -15.08 -23.63
C GLU A 291 -7.55 -13.89 -23.14
N VAL A 292 -6.65 -14.11 -22.17
CA VAL A 292 -5.65 -13.11 -21.77
C VAL A 292 -4.62 -12.93 -22.88
N GLN A 293 -4.13 -14.01 -23.48
CA GLN A 293 -3.19 -13.93 -24.61
C GLN A 293 -3.77 -13.12 -25.77
N GLN A 294 -5.03 -13.35 -26.12
CA GLN A 294 -5.71 -12.54 -27.13
C GLN A 294 -5.79 -11.07 -26.73
N GLN A 295 -6.12 -10.76 -25.47
CA GLN A 295 -6.20 -9.39 -25.00
C GLN A 295 -4.83 -8.69 -24.95
N ILE A 296 -3.75 -9.43 -24.68
CA ILE A 296 -2.37 -8.94 -24.80
C ILE A 296 -2.08 -8.56 -26.26
N ILE A 297 -2.46 -9.40 -27.23
CA ILE A 297 -2.31 -9.12 -28.66
C ILE A 297 -3.09 -7.86 -29.05
N ASP A 298 -4.32 -7.71 -28.58
CA ASP A 298 -5.15 -6.54 -28.84
C ASP A 298 -4.54 -5.26 -28.25
N THR A 299 -3.96 -5.37 -27.05
CA THR A 299 -3.24 -4.27 -26.38
C THR A 299 -2.00 -3.85 -27.18
N LEU A 300 -1.17 -4.81 -27.60
CA LEU A 300 0.00 -4.54 -28.42
C LEU A 300 -0.38 -3.94 -29.79
N ASN A 301 -1.44 -4.43 -30.41
CA ASN A 301 -1.97 -3.88 -31.65
C ASN A 301 -2.48 -2.43 -31.51
N ALA A 302 -3.01 -2.05 -30.35
CA ALA A 302 -3.39 -0.66 -30.06
C ALA A 302 -2.17 0.23 -29.85
N MET A 303 -1.13 -0.27 -29.17
CA MET A 303 0.15 0.46 -29.01
C MET A 303 0.85 0.72 -30.33
N LEU A 304 0.58 -0.09 -31.36
CA LEU A 304 1.12 0.11 -32.69
C LEU A 304 0.31 1.10 -33.55
N LEU A 305 -0.76 1.71 -33.04
CA LEU A 305 -1.43 2.83 -33.72
C LEU A 305 -0.53 4.07 -33.78
N ASP A 306 -0.83 5.00 -34.69
CA ASP A 306 -0.14 6.29 -34.73
C ASP A 306 -0.69 7.12 -33.56
N ASP A 307 0.16 7.39 -32.56
CA ASP A 307 -0.15 8.20 -31.38
C ASP A 307 -1.51 7.86 -30.73
N PRO A 308 -1.69 6.63 -30.18
CA PRO A 308 -2.94 6.21 -29.55
C PRO A 308 -3.32 7.14 -28.39
N SER A 309 -4.62 7.46 -28.30
CA SER A 309 -5.13 8.29 -27.20
C SER A 309 -5.26 7.50 -25.89
N GLU A 310 -5.39 8.19 -24.76
CA GLU A 310 -5.73 7.57 -23.46
C GLU A 310 -6.97 6.67 -23.59
N ALA A 311 -7.99 7.10 -24.35
CA ALA A 311 -9.23 6.34 -24.54
C ALA A 311 -9.00 5.04 -25.31
N ASP A 312 -8.15 5.07 -26.34
CA ASP A 312 -7.80 3.87 -27.12
C ASP A 312 -7.06 2.84 -26.27
N LEU A 313 -6.10 3.31 -25.46
CA LEU A 313 -5.33 2.46 -24.55
C LEU A 313 -6.19 1.92 -23.40
N THR A 314 -7.07 2.74 -22.83
CA THR A 314 -8.02 2.32 -21.78
C THR A 314 -8.94 1.21 -22.29
N ALA A 315 -9.43 1.32 -23.52
CA ALA A 315 -10.35 0.34 -24.11
C ALA A 315 -9.74 -1.07 -24.25
N VAL A 316 -8.41 -1.19 -24.33
CA VAL A 316 -7.70 -2.48 -24.41
C VAL A 316 -7.08 -2.92 -23.09
N LEU A 317 -6.66 -1.98 -22.23
CA LEU A 317 -6.09 -2.27 -20.91
C LEU A 317 -7.17 -2.66 -19.90
N ASP A 318 -8.34 -2.03 -19.93
CA ASP A 318 -9.43 -2.33 -18.99
C ASP A 318 -9.80 -3.82 -19.04
N PRO A 319 -10.17 -4.41 -20.20
CA PRO A 319 -10.56 -5.81 -20.25
C PRO A 319 -9.40 -6.77 -20.00
N LEU A 320 -8.14 -6.33 -20.07
CA LEU A 320 -6.97 -7.13 -19.72
C LEU A 320 -6.79 -7.21 -18.21
N LEU A 321 -6.78 -6.04 -17.56
CA LEU A 321 -6.44 -5.91 -16.15
C LEU A 321 -7.61 -6.27 -15.23
N THR A 322 -8.86 -6.00 -15.64
CA THR A 322 -10.02 -6.29 -14.79
C THR A 322 -10.55 -7.73 -14.93
N ARG A 323 -9.76 -8.64 -15.53
CA ARG A 323 -10.16 -10.06 -15.60
C ARG A 323 -10.07 -10.71 -14.22
N PRO A 324 -10.98 -11.66 -13.90
CA PRO A 324 -10.93 -12.40 -12.65
C PRO A 324 -9.55 -13.01 -12.37
N GLY A 325 -8.93 -13.66 -13.38
CA GLY A 325 -7.59 -14.25 -13.24
C GLY A 325 -6.52 -13.23 -12.82
N PHE A 326 -6.54 -12.02 -13.37
CA PHE A 326 -5.59 -10.96 -12.98
C PHE A 326 -5.85 -10.47 -11.55
N THR A 327 -7.12 -10.20 -11.19
CA THR A 327 -7.47 -9.78 -9.83
C THR A 327 -7.17 -10.84 -8.78
N ASP A 328 -7.36 -12.12 -9.11
CA ASP A 328 -7.10 -13.24 -8.22
C ASP A 328 -5.60 -13.49 -8.05
N ALA A 329 -4.82 -13.36 -9.14
CA ALA A 329 -3.37 -13.43 -9.09
C ALA A 329 -2.77 -12.30 -8.24
N LEU A 330 -3.27 -11.07 -8.37
CA LEU A 330 -2.86 -9.95 -7.52
C LEU A 330 -3.26 -10.18 -6.05
N ALA A 331 -4.47 -10.64 -5.80
CA ALA A 331 -4.92 -10.97 -4.44
C ALA A 331 -4.05 -12.07 -3.80
N GLY A 332 -3.67 -13.09 -4.58
CA GLY A 332 -2.76 -14.16 -4.15
C GLY A 332 -1.35 -13.64 -3.83
N LEU A 333 -0.83 -12.70 -4.64
CA LEU A 333 0.46 -12.05 -4.37
C LEU A 333 0.42 -11.24 -3.06
N ILE A 334 -0.68 -10.52 -2.81
CA ILE A 334 -0.88 -9.78 -1.55
C ILE A 334 -0.97 -10.74 -0.36
N ASP A 335 -1.70 -11.84 -0.48
CA ASP A 335 -1.79 -12.86 0.57
C ASP A 335 -0.43 -13.49 0.87
N ALA A 336 0.42 -13.68 -0.16
CA ALA A 336 1.78 -14.19 0.03
C ALA A 336 2.64 -13.28 0.91
N LEU A 337 2.44 -11.96 0.87
CA LEU A 337 3.15 -11.02 1.77
C LEU A 337 2.88 -11.31 3.26
N VAL A 338 1.73 -11.91 3.57
CA VAL A 338 1.31 -12.25 4.93
C VAL A 338 1.67 -13.68 5.28
N GLN A 339 1.40 -14.60 4.36
CA GLN A 339 1.42 -16.04 4.62
C GLN A 339 2.79 -16.67 4.38
N ASP A 340 3.63 -16.07 3.53
CA ASP A 340 4.95 -16.59 3.23
C ASP A 340 5.93 -16.25 4.37
N PRO A 341 6.51 -17.26 5.06
CA PRO A 341 7.42 -17.03 6.17
C PRO A 341 8.73 -16.33 5.77
N ALA A 342 9.07 -16.27 4.48
CA ALA A 342 10.20 -15.50 3.98
C ALA A 342 9.84 -14.02 3.72
N LEU A 343 8.57 -13.70 3.46
CA LEU A 343 8.12 -12.33 3.15
C LEU A 343 7.59 -11.59 4.37
N ALA A 344 6.83 -12.27 5.23
CA ALA A 344 6.25 -11.66 6.42
C ALA A 344 7.28 -10.92 7.30
N PRO A 345 8.49 -11.46 7.56
CA PRO A 345 9.50 -10.78 8.37
C PRO A 345 10.00 -9.44 7.79
N ILE A 346 9.88 -9.22 6.48
CA ILE A 346 10.33 -7.95 5.85
C ILE A 346 9.47 -6.79 6.35
N GLY A 347 8.15 -6.96 6.32
CA GLY A 347 7.21 -5.96 6.84
C GLY A 347 7.38 -5.76 8.35
N VAL A 348 7.54 -6.85 9.11
CA VAL A 348 7.79 -6.78 10.57
C VAL A 348 9.05 -5.99 10.87
N ALA A 349 10.16 -6.27 10.19
CA ALA A 349 11.44 -5.59 10.42
C ALA A 349 11.37 -4.09 10.10
N ALA A 350 10.58 -3.70 9.09
CA ALA A 350 10.38 -2.29 8.75
C ALA A 350 9.60 -1.56 9.85
N LEU A 351 8.49 -2.14 10.30
CA LEU A 351 7.68 -1.63 11.41
C LEU A 351 8.50 -1.56 12.70
N GLU A 352 9.34 -2.56 12.94
CA GLU A 352 10.27 -2.60 14.05
C GLU A 352 11.24 -1.42 14.04
N ALA A 353 11.83 -1.14 12.88
CA ALA A 353 12.80 -0.08 12.73
C ALA A 353 12.15 1.31 12.82
N ILE A 354 10.97 1.50 12.22
CA ILE A 354 10.18 2.74 12.34
C ILE A 354 9.92 3.04 13.81
N ALA A 355 9.43 2.05 14.56
CA ALA A 355 9.00 2.29 15.92
C ALA A 355 10.14 2.36 16.95
N LYS A 356 11.35 1.90 16.59
CA LYS A 356 12.59 2.15 17.36
C LYS A 356 13.18 3.54 17.10
N ASP A 357 12.71 4.25 16.08
CA ASP A 357 13.20 5.58 15.76
C ASP A 357 12.77 6.61 16.81
N GLU A 358 13.70 7.47 17.23
CA GLU A 358 13.46 8.47 18.27
C GLU A 358 12.39 9.48 17.86
N SER A 359 12.27 9.81 16.57
CA SER A 359 11.26 10.74 16.07
C SER A 359 9.85 10.16 16.15
N VAL A 360 9.69 8.85 15.94
CA VAL A 360 8.42 8.15 16.14
C VAL A 360 8.10 8.07 17.62
N GLY A 361 9.09 7.78 18.46
CA GLY A 361 8.94 7.83 19.92
C GLY A 361 8.46 9.20 20.41
N ALA A 362 8.99 10.29 19.84
CA ALA A 362 8.55 11.65 20.13
C ALA A 362 7.09 11.89 19.70
N LEU A 363 6.69 11.47 18.49
CA LEU A 363 5.28 11.58 18.04
C LEU A 363 4.31 10.83 18.95
N VAL A 364 4.68 9.61 19.38
CA VAL A 364 3.86 8.84 20.32
C VAL A 364 3.79 9.57 21.67
N ASN A 365 4.90 10.10 22.16
CA ASN A 365 4.90 10.88 23.40
C ASN A 365 4.01 12.13 23.28
N ASP A 366 4.08 12.88 22.18
CA ASP A 366 3.24 14.06 21.95
C ASP A 366 1.76 13.67 21.90
N LEU A 367 1.42 12.55 21.25
CA LEU A 367 0.06 12.00 21.26
C LEU A 367 -0.43 11.69 22.68
N LEU A 368 0.45 11.26 23.58
CA LEU A 368 0.11 10.89 24.96
C LEU A 368 0.22 12.04 25.98
N THR A 369 0.96 13.11 25.67
CA THR A 369 1.33 14.16 26.62
C THR A 369 0.93 15.58 26.24
N ASP A 370 0.60 15.87 24.99
CA ASP A 370 0.05 17.18 24.60
C ASP A 370 -1.44 17.20 24.93
N TRP A 371 -1.92 18.05 25.85
CA TRP A 371 -3.27 17.94 26.44
C TRP A 371 -4.34 18.81 25.79
#